data_AF-A0A9E4DAG5-F1
#
_entry.id   AF-A0A9E4DAG5-F1
#
_cell.length_a   1.000
_cell.length_b   1.000
_cell.length_c   1.000
_cell.angle_alpha   90.00
_cell.angle_beta   90.00
_cell.angle_gamma   90.00
#
_symmetry.space_group_name_H-M   'P 1'
#
loop_
_entity.id
_entity.type
_entity.pdbx_description
1 polymer ?
#
loop_
_entity_poly.entity_id
_entity_poly.type
_entity_poly.pdbx_seq_one_letter_code
_entity_poly.pdbx_strand_id
1 'polypeptide(L)'
;MTRHLVWFDELGMGDVARVGGKNASLGEMISSLAHADVRVPDGFATTADAYREFLAQDGLDRRIAERLAVLDVDDVAELARAGAEIRGWIRAAPLSQALRAEVETAYARLGEGREVAVAVRSSATAEDLPDASFAGQQETYLNIRGLDRVVEAIHEVF
;
A
#
# COMPACT_ATOMS: atom_id res chain seq x y z
N MET A 1 -17.40 9.75 -4.92
CA MET A 1 -16.42 8.80 -5.49
C MET A 1 -15.31 8.65 -4.47
N THR A 2 -15.01 7.42 -4.05
CA THR A 2 -13.87 7.15 -3.17
C THR A 2 -12.60 7.47 -3.94
N ARG A 3 -11.67 8.21 -3.33
CA ARG A 3 -10.39 8.57 -3.95
C ARG A 3 -9.36 7.51 -3.55
N HIS A 4 -8.93 6.67 -4.48
CA HIS A 4 -8.02 5.56 -4.18
C HIS A 4 -6.57 6.00 -4.02
N LEU A 5 -6.18 7.10 -4.67
CA LEU A 5 -4.81 7.61 -4.67
C LEU A 5 -4.69 9.05 -4.17
N VAL A 6 -3.54 9.36 -3.57
CA VAL A 6 -3.18 10.71 -3.09
C VAL A 6 -1.75 11.02 -3.51
N TRP A 7 -1.49 12.21 -4.04
CA TRP A 7 -0.13 12.63 -4.35
C TRP A 7 0.62 13.00 -3.09
N PHE A 8 1.94 12.81 -3.07
CA PHE A 8 2.72 13.09 -1.87
C PHE A 8 2.71 14.59 -1.50
N ASP A 9 2.58 15.49 -2.47
CA ASP A 9 2.45 16.93 -2.25
C ASP A 9 1.10 17.36 -1.63
N GLU A 10 0.12 16.45 -1.57
CA GLU A 10 -1.18 16.61 -0.92
C GLU A 10 -1.25 15.94 0.47
N LEU A 11 -0.15 15.37 0.96
CA LEU A 11 -0.10 14.63 2.23
C LEU A 11 0.68 15.37 3.32
N GLY A 12 0.29 15.14 4.57
CA GLY A 12 1.09 15.50 5.74
C GLY A 12 0.86 14.54 6.90
N MET A 13 1.41 14.86 8.08
CA MET A 13 1.27 13.96 9.24
C MET A 13 -0.16 13.73 9.73
N GLY A 14 -1.13 14.55 9.31
CA GLY A 14 -2.55 14.32 9.57
C GLY A 14 -3.16 13.14 8.80
N ASP A 15 -2.49 12.62 7.76
CA ASP A 15 -3.02 11.60 6.85
C ASP A 15 -2.62 10.16 7.21
N VAL A 16 -1.99 9.91 8.37
CA VAL A 16 -1.50 8.57 8.77
C VAL A 16 -2.59 7.49 8.68
N ALA A 17 -3.81 7.79 9.13
CA ALA A 17 -4.93 6.84 9.07
C ALA A 17 -5.39 6.52 7.63
N ARG A 18 -5.03 7.38 6.67
CA ARG A 18 -5.42 7.28 5.26
C ARG A 18 -4.36 6.63 4.39
N VAL A 19 -3.06 6.88 4.64
CA VAL A 19 -1.96 6.43 3.76
C VAL A 19 -0.81 5.71 4.49
N GLY A 20 -0.88 5.60 5.81
CA GLY A 20 0.18 5.05 6.65
C GLY A 20 1.28 6.05 7.00
N GLY A 21 2.07 5.67 8.00
CA GLY A 21 3.08 6.53 8.62
C GLY A 21 4.18 7.00 7.67
N LYS A 22 4.65 6.10 6.80
CA LYS A 22 5.72 6.39 5.84
C LYS A 22 5.29 7.38 4.76
N ASN A 23 4.12 7.18 4.17
CA ASN A 23 3.60 8.09 3.15
C ASN A 23 3.27 9.47 3.75
N ALA A 24 2.69 9.51 4.96
CA ALA A 24 2.42 10.76 5.67
C ALA A 24 3.71 11.53 5.98
N SER A 25 4.74 10.83 6.47
CA SER A 25 6.07 11.42 6.72
C SER A 25 6.75 11.91 5.44
N LEU A 26 6.57 11.20 4.33
CA LEU A 26 7.12 11.61 3.04
C LEU A 26 6.47 12.90 2.52
N GLY A 27 5.15 13.02 2.62
CA GLY A 27 4.42 14.25 2.29
C GLY A 27 4.79 15.43 3.21
N GLU A 28 4.96 15.15 4.51
CA GLU A 28 5.48 16.15 5.46
C GLU A 28 6.87 16.64 5.05
N MET A 29 7.78 15.74 4.66
CA MET A 29 9.11 16.15 4.18
C MET A 29 9.04 16.96 2.89
N ILE A 30 8.17 16.61 1.93
CA ILE A 30 8.02 17.36 0.67
C ILE A 30 7.52 18.78 0.93
N SER A 31 6.50 18.93 1.76
CA SER A 31 5.92 20.24 2.08
C SER A 31 6.82 21.09 3.00
N SER A 32 7.35 20.48 4.07
CA SER A 32 8.10 21.18 5.12
C SER A 32 9.59 21.33 4.82
N LEU A 33 10.19 20.63 3.85
CA LEU A 33 11.63 20.74 3.54
C LEU A 33 11.93 21.28 2.14
N ALA A 34 10.92 21.60 1.33
CA ALA A 34 11.12 22.22 0.01
C ALA A 34 11.95 23.52 0.08
N HIS A 35 11.83 24.28 1.17
CA HIS A 35 12.58 25.52 1.38
C HIS A 35 14.02 25.30 1.89
N ALA A 36 14.38 24.07 2.27
CA ALA A 36 15.69 23.70 2.79
C ALA A 36 16.59 23.02 1.74
N ASP A 37 16.24 23.10 0.45
CA ASP A 37 16.95 22.46 -0.69
C ASP A 37 17.08 20.92 -0.56
N VAL A 38 16.20 20.31 0.24
CA VAL A 38 16.09 18.84 0.35
C VAL A 38 15.23 18.34 -0.79
N ARG A 39 15.81 17.52 -1.67
CA ARG A 39 15.09 16.92 -2.81
C ARG A 39 14.53 15.55 -2.43
N VAL A 40 13.21 15.47 -2.33
CA VAL A 40 12.48 14.21 -2.17
C VAL A 40 11.84 13.84 -3.51
N PRO A 41 11.97 12.57 -3.98
CA PRO A 41 11.30 12.12 -5.19
C PRO A 41 9.78 12.21 -5.07
N ASP A 42 9.12 12.63 -6.15
CA ASP A 42 7.66 12.67 -6.24
C ASP A 42 7.04 11.27 -6.40
N GLY A 43 5.73 11.16 -6.17
CA GLY A 43 4.96 9.93 -6.26
C GLY A 43 3.57 10.05 -5.64
N PHE A 44 2.93 8.89 -5.45
CA PHE A 44 1.58 8.80 -4.92
C PHE A 44 1.45 7.62 -3.97
N ALA A 45 0.45 7.69 -3.08
CA ALA A 45 0.06 6.64 -2.15
C ALA A 45 -1.32 6.08 -2.51
N THR A 46 -1.50 4.76 -2.42
CA THR A 46 -2.83 4.16 -2.30
C THR A 46 -3.40 4.46 -0.91
N THR A 47 -4.72 4.64 -0.81
CA THR A 47 -5.40 4.86 0.46
C THR A 47 -5.78 3.56 1.15
N ALA A 48 -5.91 3.59 2.47
CA ALA A 48 -6.48 2.51 3.26
C ALA A 48 -7.90 2.14 2.81
N ASP A 49 -8.66 3.10 2.29
CA ASP A 49 -9.98 2.84 1.72
C ASP A 49 -9.90 2.02 0.43
N ALA A 50 -8.89 2.24 -0.42
CA ALA A 50 -8.66 1.39 -1.59
C ALA A 50 -8.38 -0.07 -1.19
N TYR A 51 -7.61 -0.27 -0.12
CA TYR A 51 -7.35 -1.59 0.44
C TYR A 51 -8.62 -2.24 1.03
N ARG A 52 -9.42 -1.48 1.79
CA ARG A 52 -10.70 -1.96 2.35
C ARG A 52 -11.69 -2.33 1.25
N GLU A 53 -11.79 -1.52 0.20
CA GLU A 53 -12.64 -1.82 -0.95
C GLU A 53 -12.18 -3.09 -1.66
N PHE A 54 -10.87 -3.27 -1.84
CA PHE A 54 -10.30 -4.51 -2.36
C PHE A 54 -10.66 -5.72 -1.50
N LEU A 55 -10.48 -5.66 -0.18
CA LEU A 55 -10.84 -6.77 0.71
C LEU A 55 -12.35 -7.03 0.77
N ALA A 56 -13.20 -6.02 0.59
CA ALA A 56 -14.65 -6.22 0.59
C ALA A 56 -15.17 -6.96 -0.64
N GLN A 57 -14.37 -7.08 -1.71
CA GLN A 57 -14.76 -7.79 -2.92
C GLN A 57 -15.02 -9.27 -2.61
N ASP A 58 -16.16 -9.76 -3.11
CA ASP A 58 -16.60 -11.14 -2.95
C ASP A 58 -16.57 -11.66 -1.49
N GLY A 59 -16.63 -10.76 -0.51
CA GLY A 59 -16.59 -11.09 0.92
C GLY A 59 -15.24 -11.62 1.41
N LEU A 60 -14.13 -11.28 0.74
CA LEU A 60 -12.79 -11.72 1.13
C LEU A 60 -12.45 -11.29 2.57
N ASP A 61 -12.84 -10.08 2.98
CA ASP A 61 -12.74 -9.56 4.34
C ASP A 61 -13.37 -10.49 5.38
N ARG A 62 -14.60 -10.95 5.12
CA ARG A 62 -15.33 -11.88 5.98
C ARG A 62 -14.65 -13.23 6.04
N ARG A 63 -14.22 -13.75 4.89
CA ARG A 63 -13.50 -15.03 4.81
C ARG A 63 -12.20 -15.00 5.61
N ILE A 64 -11.44 -13.90 5.52
CA ILE A 64 -10.23 -13.68 6.31
C ILE A 64 -10.58 -13.62 7.81
N ALA A 65 -11.60 -12.85 8.19
CA ALA A 65 -12.02 -12.72 9.58
C ALA A 65 -12.46 -14.07 10.18
N GLU A 66 -13.24 -14.87 9.46
CA GLU A 66 -13.66 -16.22 9.87
C GLU A 66 -12.45 -17.15 10.05
N ARG A 67 -11.46 -17.06 9.15
CA ARG A 67 -10.24 -17.86 9.24
C ARG A 67 -9.39 -17.52 10.46
N LEU A 68 -9.34 -16.24 10.81
CA LEU A 68 -8.59 -15.73 11.96
C LEU A 68 -9.33 -15.92 13.29
N ALA A 69 -10.67 -15.96 13.28
CA ALA A 69 -11.49 -16.03 14.50
C ALA A 69 -11.23 -17.27 15.38
N VAL A 70 -10.77 -18.37 14.76
CA VAL A 70 -10.50 -19.64 15.44
C VAL A 70 -9.00 -19.95 15.56
N LEU A 71 -8.14 -19.02 15.13
CA LEU A 71 -6.70 -19.22 15.09
C LEU A 71 -6.09 -19.02 16.48
N ASP A 72 -5.39 -20.05 16.97
CA ASP A 72 -4.44 -19.90 18.05
C ASP A 72 -3.11 -19.39 17.50
N VAL A 73 -2.71 -18.19 17.91
CA VAL A 73 -1.48 -17.53 17.43
C VAL A 73 -0.20 -18.11 18.05
N ASP A 74 -0.33 -18.88 19.14
CA ASP A 74 0.80 -19.57 19.78
C ASP A 74 1.10 -20.91 19.09
N ASP A 75 0.17 -21.46 18.29
CA ASP A 75 0.44 -22.56 17.36
C ASP A 75 1.10 -22.04 16.08
N VAL A 76 2.43 -22.02 16.09
CA VAL A 76 3.26 -21.54 14.98
C VAL A 76 2.97 -22.28 13.66
N ALA A 77 2.65 -23.58 13.71
CA ALA A 77 2.38 -24.35 12.50
C ALA A 77 1.03 -23.95 11.89
N GLU A 78 0.02 -23.77 12.74
CA GLU A 78 -1.29 -23.31 12.30
C GLU A 78 -1.28 -21.84 11.84
N LEU A 79 -0.54 -20.98 12.54
CA LEU A 79 -0.31 -19.59 12.13
C LEU A 79 0.32 -19.51 10.74
N ALA A 80 1.35 -20.32 10.47
CA ALA A 80 1.99 -20.36 9.16
C ALA A 80 1.03 -20.83 8.05
N ARG A 81 0.19 -21.84 8.34
CA ARG A 81 -0.84 -22.32 7.40
C ARG A 81 -1.90 -21.25 7.12
N ALA A 82 -2.44 -20.63 8.16
CA ALA A 82 -3.43 -19.55 8.06
C ALA A 82 -2.89 -18.38 7.25
N GLY A 83 -1.66 -17.94 7.54
CA GLY A 83 -1.03 -16.84 6.82
C GLY A 83 -0.78 -17.15 5.34
N ALA A 84 -0.35 -18.37 5.01
CA ALA A 84 -0.17 -18.78 3.61
C ALA A 84 -1.50 -18.84 2.84
N GLU A 85 -2.56 -19.33 3.49
CA GLU A 85 -3.89 -19.40 2.92
C GLU A 85 -4.48 -18.00 2.65
N ILE A 86 -4.39 -17.10 3.63
CA ILE A 86 -4.87 -15.71 3.50
C ILE A 86 -4.11 -14.96 2.40
N ARG A 87 -2.78 -15.04 2.36
CA ARG A 87 -1.98 -14.45 1.27
C ARG A 87 -2.35 -15.05 -0.09
N GLY A 88 -2.65 -16.35 -0.14
CA GLY A 88 -3.14 -17.01 -1.34
C GLY A 88 -4.46 -16.44 -1.83
N TRP A 89 -5.40 -16.14 -0.92
CA TRP A 89 -6.67 -15.51 -1.27
C TRP A 89 -6.49 -14.08 -1.77
N ILE A 90 -5.65 -13.29 -1.09
CA ILE A 90 -5.33 -11.92 -1.50
C ILE A 90 -4.74 -11.90 -2.91
N ARG A 91 -3.74 -12.73 -3.20
CA ARG A 91 -3.12 -12.82 -4.54
C ARG A 91 -4.08 -13.31 -5.62
N ALA A 92 -5.04 -14.15 -5.28
CA ALA A 92 -6.03 -14.66 -6.23
C ALA A 92 -7.15 -13.64 -6.52
N ALA A 93 -7.42 -12.70 -5.61
CA ALA A 93 -8.44 -11.68 -5.79
C ALA A 93 -7.92 -10.57 -6.73
N PRO A 94 -8.69 -10.18 -7.77
CA PRO A 94 -8.25 -9.14 -8.70
C PRO A 94 -8.33 -7.76 -8.05
N LEU A 95 -7.39 -6.86 -8.39
CA LEU A 95 -7.55 -5.43 -8.10
C LEU A 95 -8.73 -4.86 -8.89
N SER A 96 -9.45 -3.89 -8.31
CA SER A 96 -10.60 -3.28 -8.99
C SER A 96 -10.15 -2.54 -10.26
N GLN A 97 -11.01 -2.56 -11.29
CA GLN A 97 -10.74 -1.80 -12.52
C GLN A 97 -10.60 -0.29 -12.25
N ALA A 98 -11.32 0.22 -11.25
CA ALA A 98 -11.23 1.62 -10.83
C ALA A 98 -9.84 1.95 -10.27
N LEU A 99 -9.31 1.15 -9.35
CA LEU A 99 -7.96 1.33 -8.80
C LEU A 99 -6.90 1.20 -9.91
N ARG A 100 -7.03 0.21 -10.79
CA ARG A 100 -6.10 0.05 -11.93
C ARG A 100 -6.07 1.29 -12.82
N ALA A 101 -7.23 1.86 -13.16
CA ALA A 101 -7.33 3.04 -14.00
C ALA A 101 -6.74 4.31 -13.33
N GLU A 102 -6.94 4.46 -12.01
CA GLU A 102 -6.29 5.54 -11.25
C GLU A 102 -4.76 5.39 -11.23
N VAL A 103 -4.25 4.17 -11.02
CA VAL A 103 -2.81 3.87 -11.04
C VAL A 103 -2.21 4.14 -12.42
N GLU A 104 -2.91 3.74 -13.49
CA GLU A 104 -2.50 4.03 -14.87
C GLU A 104 -2.34 5.54 -15.11
N THR A 105 -3.34 6.31 -14.72
CA THR A 105 -3.32 7.77 -14.86
C THR A 105 -2.19 8.39 -14.04
N ALA A 106 -2.00 7.94 -12.80
CA ALA A 106 -0.97 8.45 -11.90
C ALA A 106 0.44 8.10 -12.36
N TYR A 107 0.67 6.86 -12.81
CA TYR A 107 1.96 6.40 -13.33
C TYR A 107 2.33 7.13 -14.63
N ALA A 108 1.37 7.33 -15.54
CA ALA A 108 1.59 8.11 -16.75
C ALA A 108 1.94 9.58 -16.43
N ARG A 109 1.28 10.19 -15.43
CA ARG A 109 1.62 11.54 -14.95
C ARG A 109 3.04 11.59 -14.37
N LEU A 110 3.41 10.63 -13.52
CA LEU A 110 4.73 10.57 -12.90
C LEU A 110 5.87 10.46 -13.93
N GLY A 111 5.62 9.70 -15.00
CA GLY A 111 6.57 9.53 -16.10
C GLY A 111 6.52 10.62 -17.17
N GLU A 112 5.61 11.59 -17.08
CA GLU A 112 5.31 12.56 -18.14
C GLU A 112 5.05 11.87 -19.50
N GLY A 113 4.32 10.75 -19.47
CA GLY A 113 4.05 9.91 -20.64
C GLY A 113 5.21 8.99 -21.07
N ARG A 114 6.34 9.01 -20.37
CA ARG A 114 7.46 8.06 -20.56
C ARG A 114 7.43 6.97 -19.51
N GLU A 115 8.05 5.84 -19.84
CA GLU A 115 8.24 4.78 -18.85
C GLU A 115 9.37 5.17 -17.87
N VAL A 116 9.06 5.15 -16.58
CA VAL A 116 10.00 5.48 -15.50
C VAL A 116 10.14 4.33 -14.52
N ALA A 117 11.30 4.20 -13.89
CA ALA A 117 11.47 3.26 -12.79
C ALA A 117 10.89 3.84 -11.51
N VAL A 118 10.08 3.06 -10.81
CA VAL A 118 9.50 3.42 -9.51
C VAL A 118 9.88 2.40 -8.44
N ALA A 119 9.73 2.82 -7.18
CA ALA A 119 9.73 1.92 -6.04
C ALA A 119 8.31 1.78 -5.50
N VAL A 120 7.87 0.56 -5.23
CA VAL A 120 6.58 0.26 -4.60
C VAL A 120 6.86 -0.26 -3.20
N ARG A 121 6.31 0.40 -2.18
CA ARG A 121 6.66 0.19 -0.76
C ARG A 121 5.40 0.11 0.08
N SER A 122 5.36 -0.80 1.04
CA SER A 122 4.30 -0.82 2.05
C SER A 122 4.36 0.41 2.98
N SER A 123 3.18 0.87 3.40
CA SER A 123 2.99 1.93 4.38
C SER A 123 1.68 1.68 5.13
N ALA A 124 1.74 0.91 6.20
CA ALA A 124 0.59 0.58 7.04
C ALA A 124 0.22 1.72 8.01
N THR A 125 -1.05 1.75 8.40
CA THR A 125 -1.63 2.81 9.26
C THR A 125 -1.20 2.75 10.72
N ALA A 126 -0.58 1.64 11.15
CA ALA A 126 -0.15 1.41 12.53
C ALA A 126 1.38 1.21 12.65
N GLU A 127 2.16 1.55 11.62
CA GLU A 127 3.61 1.30 11.59
C GLU A 127 4.41 2.13 12.62
N ASP A 128 3.89 3.28 13.05
CA ASP A 128 4.55 4.21 13.97
C ASP A 128 3.95 4.16 15.38
N LEU A 129 3.61 2.96 15.88
CA LEU A 129 3.29 2.79 17.29
C LEU A 129 4.60 2.80 18.11
N PRO A 130 4.75 3.66 19.14
CA PRO A 130 6.01 3.81 19.88
C PRO A 130 6.51 2.51 20.54
N ASP A 131 5.61 1.56 20.77
CA ASP A 131 5.90 0.26 21.41
C ASP A 131 5.98 -0.92 20.41
N ALA A 132 5.91 -0.68 19.09
CA ALA A 132 5.93 -1.75 18.08
C ALA A 132 6.96 -1.48 16.97
N SER A 133 7.77 -2.49 16.65
CA SER A 133 8.68 -2.46 15.50
C SER A 133 8.22 -3.47 14.45
N PHE A 134 8.02 -2.98 13.23
CA PHE A 134 7.63 -3.79 12.07
C PHE A 134 8.81 -4.04 11.12
N ALA A 135 10.05 -3.93 11.60
CA ALA A 135 11.25 -4.10 10.80
C ALA A 135 11.31 -5.52 10.19
N GLY A 136 11.51 -5.61 8.88
CA GLY A 136 11.61 -6.88 8.15
C GLY A 136 10.27 -7.56 7.81
N GLN A 137 9.13 -6.99 8.22
CA GLN A 137 7.79 -7.49 7.83
C GLN A 137 7.25 -6.84 6.55
N GLN A 138 7.99 -5.89 6.00
CA GLN A 138 7.50 -4.96 4.99
C GLN A 138 8.14 -5.20 3.64
N GLU A 139 7.30 -5.34 2.61
CA GLU A 139 7.76 -5.57 1.26
C GLU A 139 8.14 -4.25 0.56
N THR A 140 9.21 -4.30 -0.21
CA THR A 140 9.67 -3.19 -1.04
C THR A 140 10.19 -3.74 -2.35
N TYR A 141 9.59 -3.25 -3.43
CA TYR A 141 9.92 -3.62 -4.80
C TYR A 141 10.60 -2.42 -5.47
N LEU A 142 11.81 -2.62 -5.98
CA LEU A 142 12.65 -1.56 -6.55
C LEU A 142 12.79 -1.71 -8.06
N ASN A 143 13.03 -0.59 -8.75
CA ASN A 143 13.27 -0.54 -10.21
C ASN A 143 12.12 -1.20 -11.02
N ILE A 144 10.89 -1.00 -10.56
CA ILE A 144 9.70 -1.49 -11.25
C ILE A 144 9.40 -0.57 -12.43
N ARG A 145 9.18 -1.16 -13.60
CA ARG A 145 8.94 -0.46 -14.87
C ARG A 145 7.77 -1.08 -15.60
N GLY A 146 6.94 -0.23 -16.17
CA GLY A 146 5.74 -0.61 -16.92
C GLY A 146 4.52 -0.79 -16.03
N LEU A 147 3.35 -0.39 -16.54
CA LEU A 147 2.10 -0.34 -15.77
C LEU A 147 1.73 -1.68 -15.13
N ASP A 148 1.75 -2.78 -15.90
CA ASP A 148 1.35 -4.09 -15.39
C ASP A 148 2.24 -4.55 -14.22
N ARG A 149 3.54 -4.20 -14.25
CA ARG A 149 4.47 -4.51 -13.16
C ARG A 149 4.25 -3.64 -11.93
N VAL A 150 3.87 -2.38 -12.12
CA VAL A 150 3.49 -1.50 -11.01
C VAL A 150 2.23 -2.02 -10.34
N VAL A 151 1.22 -2.42 -11.12
CA VAL A 151 -0.03 -3.00 -10.61
C VAL A 151 0.24 -4.33 -9.89
N GLU A 152 1.07 -5.21 -10.46
CA GLU A 152 1.52 -6.46 -9.85
C GLU A 152 2.22 -6.19 -8.49
N ALA A 153 3.14 -5.23 -8.44
CA ALA A 153 3.86 -4.89 -7.22
C ALA A 153 2.95 -4.24 -6.15
N ILE A 154 1.95 -3.45 -6.55
CA ILE A 154 0.93 -2.94 -5.61
C ILE A 154 0.13 -4.09 -5.00
N HIS A 155 -0.23 -5.09 -5.82
CA HIS A 155 -0.97 -6.26 -5.37
C HIS A 155 -0.16 -7.14 -4.42
N GLU A 156 1.14 -7.31 -4.64
CA GLU A 156 2.02 -8.04 -3.71
C GLU A 156 2.20 -7.30 -2.36
N VAL A 157 2.10 -5.97 -2.36
CA VAL A 157 2.19 -5.15 -1.13
C VAL A 157 0.88 -5.15 -0.32
N PHE A 158 -0.25 -5.49 -0.94
CA PHE A 158 -1.56 -5.63 -0.31
C PHE A 158 -1.64 -6.91 0.54
#